data_AF-A0A9N9B4Y9-F1
#
_entry.id   AF-A0A9N9B4Y9-F1
#
_cell.length_a   1.000
_cell.length_b   1.000
_cell.length_c   1.000
_cell.angle_alpha   90.00
_cell.angle_beta   90.00
_cell.angle_gamma   90.00
#
_symmetry.space_group_name_H-M   'P 1'
#
loop_
_entity.id
_entity.type
_entity.pdbx_description
1 polymer ?
#
loop_
_entity_poly.entity_id
_entity_poly.type
_entity_poly.pdbx_seq_one_letter_code
_entity_poly.pdbx_strand_id
1 'polypeptide(L)'
;MTRPYVDDTVKAIGIISIALLLLNYLFRTIYVAFFGPLSKIPGPKLSALSTIPLLFKGTKGKRWYWYQHELIPKYGKIVRVAPDMVLVSDRDIIKQIVVKEDWPKGDFYKMYRAAPHLHTLFSTT
;
A
#
# COMPACT_ATOMS: atom_id res chain seq x y z
N MET A 1 -50.98 10.05 8.49
CA MET A 1 -50.68 8.81 9.26
C MET A 1 -49.83 7.81 8.44
N THR A 2 -48.89 8.27 7.60
CA THR A 2 -48.14 7.44 6.62
C THR A 2 -46.61 7.49 6.81
N ARG A 3 -46.13 8.05 7.93
CA ARG A 3 -44.71 8.37 8.16
C ARG A 3 -43.76 7.22 8.59
N PRO A 4 -44.20 6.07 9.15
CA PRO A 4 -43.23 5.06 9.62
C PRO A 4 -42.60 4.22 8.49
N TYR A 5 -43.29 4.02 7.38
CA TYR A 5 -42.80 3.19 6.26
C TYR A 5 -41.59 3.81 5.54
N VAL A 6 -41.57 5.14 5.39
CA VAL A 6 -40.49 5.85 4.70
C VAL A 6 -39.18 5.75 5.49
N ASP A 7 -39.23 5.86 6.83
CA ASP A 7 -38.03 5.81 7.68
C ASP A 7 -37.35 4.42 7.65
N ASP A 8 -38.13 3.34 7.57
CA ASP A 8 -37.59 1.98 7.48
C ASP A 8 -36.99 1.69 6.10
N THR A 9 -37.58 2.20 5.02
CA THR A 9 -37.01 2.08 3.67
C THR A 9 -35.67 2.81 3.54
N VAL A 10 -35.54 4.01 4.12
CA VAL A 10 -34.28 4.78 4.10
C VAL A 10 -33.18 4.06 4.88
N LYS A 11 -33.49 3.48 6.05
CA LYS A 11 -32.55 2.65 6.81
C LYS A 11 -32.11 1.42 6.02
N ALA A 12 -33.03 0.72 5.37
CA ALA A 12 -32.74 -0.44 4.55
C ALA A 12 -31.81 -0.08 3.37
N ILE A 13 -32.09 1.01 2.64
CA ILE A 13 -31.23 1.51 1.56
C ILE A 13 -29.84 1.86 2.10
N GLY A 14 -29.75 2.49 3.27
CA GLY A 14 -28.47 2.82 3.91
C GLY A 14 -27.63 1.58 4.23
N ILE A 15 -28.25 0.56 4.83
CA ILE A 15 -27.59 -0.72 5.15
C ILE A 15 -27.11 -1.42 3.88
N ILE A 16 -27.95 -1.50 2.86
CA ILE A 16 -27.59 -2.12 1.57
C ILE A 16 -26.42 -1.36 0.92
N SER A 17 -26.46 -0.03 0.94
CA SER A 17 -25.39 0.80 0.38
C SER A 17 -24.05 0.58 1.08
N ILE A 18 -24.06 0.51 2.43
CA ILE A 18 -22.87 0.20 3.22
C ILE A 18 -22.36 -1.21 2.91
N ALA A 19 -23.26 -2.19 2.84
CA ALA A 19 -22.89 -3.57 2.51
C ALA A 19 -22.24 -3.68 1.12
N LEU A 20 -22.78 -2.99 0.11
CA LEU A 20 -22.21 -2.94 -1.24
C LEU A 20 -20.83 -2.28 -1.27
N LEU A 21 -20.64 -1.18 -0.52
CA LEU A 21 -19.33 -0.52 -0.41
C LEU A 21 -18.29 -1.43 0.23
N LEU A 22 -18.64 -2.12 1.31
CA LEU A 22 -17.77 -3.09 1.97
C LEU A 22 -17.42 -4.26 1.06
N LEU A 23 -18.40 -4.79 0.32
CA LEU A 23 -18.20 -5.86 -0.64
C LEU A 23 -17.26 -5.43 -1.77
N ASN A 24 -17.47 -4.25 -2.35
CA ASN A 24 -16.61 -3.70 -3.40
C ASN A 24 -15.18 -3.47 -2.89
N TYR A 25 -15.02 -2.94 -1.68
CA TYR A 25 -13.71 -2.76 -1.05
C TYR A 25 -12.98 -4.09 -0.85
N LEU A 26 -13.68 -5.11 -0.34
CA LEU A 26 -13.13 -6.43 -0.12
C LEU A 26 -12.73 -7.10 -1.43
N PHE A 27 -13.60 -7.04 -2.45
CA PHE A 27 -13.33 -7.58 -3.78
C PHE A 27 -12.08 -6.93 -4.40
N ARG A 28 -11.99 -5.60 -4.36
CA ARG A 28 -10.82 -4.86 -4.87
C ARG A 28 -9.54 -5.25 -4.13
N THR A 29 -9.60 -5.37 -2.81
CA THR A 29 -8.44 -5.73 -1.98
C THR A 29 -7.93 -7.13 -2.33
N ILE A 30 -8.83 -8.11 -2.45
CA ILE A 30 -8.49 -9.49 -2.83
C ILE A 30 -7.95 -9.52 -4.27
N TYR A 31 -8.58 -8.79 -5.19
CA TYR A 31 -8.14 -8.70 -6.57
C TYR A 31 -6.71 -8.15 -6.67
N VAL A 32 -6.42 -7.01 -6.02
CA VAL A 32 -5.07 -6.42 -6.01
C VAL A 32 -4.05 -7.34 -5.33
N ALA A 33 -4.45 -8.07 -4.28
CA ALA A 33 -3.58 -8.99 -3.57
C ALA A 33 -3.13 -10.17 -4.46
N PHE A 34 -4.07 -10.84 -5.15
CA PHE A 34 -3.81 -12.13 -5.81
C PHE A 34 -3.82 -12.08 -7.34
N PHE A 35 -4.55 -11.16 -7.95
CA PHE A 35 -4.75 -11.08 -9.41
C PHE A 35 -4.17 -9.80 -10.03
N GLY A 36 -3.74 -8.83 -9.21
CA GLY A 36 -3.13 -7.59 -9.66
C GLY A 36 -1.73 -7.78 -10.25
N PRO A 37 -1.16 -6.74 -10.89
CA PRO A 37 0.17 -6.81 -11.52
C PRO A 37 1.30 -7.16 -10.53
N LEU A 38 1.13 -6.78 -9.27
CA LEU A 38 2.09 -7.04 -8.18
C LEU A 38 1.94 -8.44 -7.56
N SER A 39 0.97 -9.27 -7.98
CA SER A 39 0.77 -10.62 -7.42
C SER A 39 1.90 -11.59 -7.77
N LYS A 40 2.63 -11.33 -8.86
CA LYS A 40 3.78 -12.13 -9.30
C LYS A 40 5.02 -11.95 -8.42
N ILE A 41 5.04 -10.88 -7.62
CA ILE A 41 6.20 -10.53 -6.79
C ILE A 41 6.12 -11.32 -5.48
N PRO A 42 7.18 -12.05 -5.09
CA PRO A 42 7.15 -12.87 -3.89
C PRO A 42 7.07 -12.00 -2.63
N GLY A 43 6.41 -12.49 -1.58
CA GLY A 43 6.34 -11.81 -0.29
C GLY A 43 5.37 -12.45 0.69
N PRO A 44 5.29 -11.93 1.93
CA PRO A 44 4.32 -12.40 2.91
C PRO A 44 2.88 -12.16 2.43
N LYS A 45 2.01 -13.17 2.52
CA LYS A 45 0.60 -13.06 2.09
C LYS A 45 -0.15 -11.92 2.81
N LEU A 46 0.16 -11.70 4.09
CA LEU A 46 -0.40 -10.59 4.87
C LEU A 46 -0.01 -9.22 4.30
N SER A 47 1.22 -9.10 3.80
CA SER A 47 1.71 -7.89 3.13
C SER A 47 1.06 -7.66 1.77
N ALA A 48 0.70 -8.73 1.06
CA ALA A 48 -0.06 -8.61 -0.19
C ALA A 48 -1.49 -8.11 0.03
N LEU A 49 -2.09 -8.41 1.19
CA LEU A 49 -3.45 -8.02 1.54
C LEU A 49 -3.53 -6.64 2.20
N SER A 50 -2.54 -6.28 3.02
CA SER A 50 -2.60 -5.05 3.82
C SER A 50 -1.22 -4.50 4.18
N THR A 51 -1.16 -3.19 4.41
CA THR A 51 0.03 -2.45 4.89
C THR A 51 0.25 -2.59 6.40
N ILE A 52 -0.68 -3.25 7.12
CA ILE A 52 -0.60 -3.43 8.59
C ILE A 52 0.72 -4.06 9.08
N PRO A 53 1.25 -5.15 8.48
CA PRO A 53 2.51 -5.74 8.93
C PRO A 53 3.68 -4.76 8.87
N LEU A 54 3.71 -3.95 7.81
CA LEU A 54 4.71 -2.91 7.62
C LEU A 54 4.62 -1.81 8.67
N LEU A 55 3.41 -1.35 8.97
CA LEU A 55 3.16 -0.35 10.01
C LEU A 55 3.57 -0.88 11.37
N PHE A 56 3.14 -2.09 11.73
CA PHE A 56 3.46 -2.71 13.01
C PHE A 56 4.97 -2.93 13.24
N LYS A 57 5.69 -3.41 12.22
CA LYS A 57 7.16 -3.53 12.31
C LYS A 57 7.83 -2.15 12.36
N GLY A 58 7.23 -1.14 11.72
CA GLY A 58 7.65 0.26 11.78
C GLY A 58 7.51 0.90 13.16
N THR A 59 6.36 0.76 13.80
CA THR A 59 6.12 1.31 15.15
C THR A 59 7.03 0.69 16.21
N LYS A 60 7.47 -0.56 15.98
CA LYS A 60 8.46 -1.24 16.83
C LYS A 60 9.92 -0.91 16.49
N GLY A 61 10.18 -0.04 15.51
CA GLY A 61 11.54 0.25 15.03
C GLY A 61 12.25 -0.92 14.35
N LYS A 62 11.54 -2.01 14.04
CA LYS A 62 12.10 -3.26 13.50
C LYS A 62 11.91 -3.42 11.99
N ARG A 63 11.48 -2.36 11.29
CA ARG A 63 11.19 -2.40 9.85
C ARG A 63 12.41 -2.84 9.03
N TRP A 64 13.55 -2.19 9.22
CA TRP A 64 14.76 -2.50 8.46
C TRP A 64 15.34 -3.88 8.80
N TYR A 65 15.29 -4.26 10.08
CA TYR A 65 15.67 -5.60 10.51
C TYR A 65 14.82 -6.67 9.84
N TRP A 66 13.50 -6.48 9.84
CA TRP A 66 12.55 -7.37 9.18
C TRP A 66 12.87 -7.52 7.68
N TYR A 67 13.20 -6.43 7.01
CA TYR A 67 13.56 -6.46 5.59
C TYR A 67 14.85 -7.23 5.34
N GLN A 68 15.93 -6.84 6.02
CA GLN A 68 17.28 -7.37 5.75
C GLN A 68 17.47 -8.80 6.22
N HIS A 69 16.90 -9.16 7.37
CA HIS A 69 17.16 -10.45 8.01
C HIS A 69 16.02 -11.46 7.88
N GLU A 70 14.78 -11.03 7.62
CA GLU A 70 13.65 -11.96 7.48
C GLU A 70 13.16 -12.06 6.01
N LEU A 71 12.98 -10.92 5.33
CA LEU A 71 12.37 -10.92 4.00
C LEU A 71 13.34 -11.27 2.87
N ILE A 72 14.47 -10.55 2.77
CA ILE A 72 15.43 -10.76 1.67
C ILE A 72 15.97 -12.21 1.65
N PRO A 73 16.36 -12.82 2.78
CA PRO A 73 16.85 -14.20 2.78
C PRO A 73 15.78 -15.22 2.36
N LYS A 74 14.49 -14.91 2.58
CA LYS A 74 13.38 -15.84 2.34
C LYS A 74 12.75 -15.71 0.95
N TYR A 75 12.62 -14.48 0.46
CA TYR A 75 11.88 -14.16 -0.77
C TYR A 75 12.79 -13.65 -1.89
N GLY A 76 14.05 -13.35 -1.60
CA GLY A 76 15.02 -12.81 -2.55
C GLY A 76 15.09 -11.29 -2.55
N LYS A 77 15.74 -10.73 -3.58
CA LYS A 77 16.08 -9.31 -3.65
C LYS A 77 14.91 -8.38 -4.00
N ILE A 78 13.77 -8.92 -4.39
CA ILE A 78 12.57 -8.16 -4.74
C ILE A 78 11.42 -8.75 -3.95
N VAL A 79 10.85 -7.98 -3.03
CA VAL A 79 9.83 -8.49 -2.10
C VAL A 79 8.65 -7.53 -2.00
N ARG A 80 7.44 -8.05 -2.11
CA ARG A 80 6.22 -7.27 -1.88
C ARG A 80 6.01 -7.07 -0.37
N VAL A 81 6.02 -5.81 0.09
CA VAL A 81 5.92 -5.44 1.51
C VAL A 81 4.60 -4.77 1.89
N ALA A 82 3.83 -4.30 0.89
CA ALA A 82 2.45 -3.85 1.01
C ALA A 82 1.67 -4.14 -0.29
N PRO A 83 0.34 -3.94 -0.35
CA PRO A 83 -0.45 -4.18 -1.55
C PRO A 83 0.05 -3.40 -2.77
N ASP A 84 0.57 -2.19 -2.54
CA ASP A 84 1.04 -1.21 -3.52
C ASP A 84 2.55 -0.89 -3.39
N MET A 85 3.29 -1.63 -2.54
CA MET A 85 4.69 -1.34 -2.25
C MET A 85 5.58 -2.56 -2.38
N VAL A 86 6.68 -2.38 -3.11
CA VAL A 86 7.72 -3.39 -3.34
C VAL A 86 9.05 -2.88 -2.80
N LEU A 87 9.75 -3.75 -2.10
CA LEU A 87 11.12 -3.54 -1.67
C LEU A 87 12.06 -4.13 -2.72
N VAL A 88 13.02 -3.33 -3.18
CA VAL A 88 14.05 -3.75 -4.13
C VAL A 88 15.42 -3.58 -3.48
N SER A 89 16.20 -4.66 -3.46
CA SER A 89 17.59 -4.67 -2.97
C SER A 89 18.59 -5.11 -4.04
N ASP A 90 18.14 -5.27 -5.29
CA ASP A 90 19.02 -5.61 -6.40
C ASP A 90 19.71 -4.37 -6.96
N ARG A 91 21.05 -4.43 -7.07
CA ARG A 91 21.89 -3.31 -7.48
C ARG A 91 21.56 -2.82 -8.89
N ASP A 92 21.36 -3.75 -9.83
CA ASP A 92 21.18 -3.40 -11.24
C ASP A 92 19.81 -2.78 -11.48
N ILE A 93 18.79 -3.31 -10.80
CA ILE A 93 17.44 -2.74 -10.83
C ILE A 93 17.39 -1.36 -10.17
N ILE A 94 18.04 -1.18 -9.01
CA ILE A 94 18.13 0.13 -8.37
C ILE A 94 18.81 1.14 -9.31
N LYS A 95 19.91 0.75 -9.96
CA LYS A 95 20.59 1.62 -10.95
C LYS A 95 19.69 1.93 -12.15
N GLN A 96 18.90 0.97 -12.61
CA GLN A 96 17.94 1.19 -13.68
C GLN A 96 16.87 2.21 -13.29
N ILE A 97 16.22 2.02 -12.14
CA ILE A 97 15.13 2.89 -11.67
C ILE A 97 15.63 4.31 -11.37
N VAL A 98 16.75 4.43 -10.65
CA VAL A 98 17.22 5.71 -10.10
C VAL A 98 18.08 6.49 -11.09
N VAL A 99 18.87 5.81 -11.93
CA VAL A 99 19.87 6.49 -12.79
C VAL A 99 19.49 6.48 -14.26
N LYS A 100 18.97 5.36 -14.78
CA LYS A 100 18.68 5.23 -16.22
C LYS A 100 17.32 5.78 -16.59
N GLU A 101 16.28 5.36 -15.86
CA GLU A 101 14.90 5.74 -16.15
C GLU A 101 14.45 6.98 -15.37
N ASP A 102 15.18 7.34 -14.31
CA ASP A 102 14.92 8.50 -13.45
C ASP A 102 13.45 8.60 -13.01
N TRP A 103 12.97 7.53 -12.37
CA TRP A 103 11.56 7.48 -11.94
C TRP A 103 11.25 8.62 -10.96
N PRO A 104 10.08 9.27 -11.09
CA PRO A 104 9.72 10.37 -10.22
C PRO A 104 9.61 9.90 -8.77
N LYS A 105 10.15 10.73 -7.86
CA LYS A 105 10.00 10.51 -6.42
C LYS A 105 8.52 10.51 -6.04
N GLY A 106 8.11 9.49 -5.28
CA GLY A 106 6.73 9.37 -4.81
C GLY A 106 6.33 10.44 -3.80
N ASP A 107 5.03 10.53 -3.52
CA ASP A 107 4.43 11.53 -2.62
C ASP A 107 5.04 11.55 -1.21
N PHE A 108 5.61 10.44 -0.75
CA PHE A 108 6.30 10.35 0.53
C PHE A 108 7.39 11.42 0.70
N TYR A 109 8.07 11.82 -0.37
CA TYR A 109 9.11 12.85 -0.29
C TYR A 109 8.57 14.25 -0.01
N LYS A 110 7.27 14.50 -0.22
CA LYS A 110 6.61 15.77 0.13
C LYS A 110 6.60 15.99 1.65
N MET A 111 6.72 14.92 2.46
CA MET A 111 6.81 15.02 3.92
C MET A 111 8.09 15.72 4.41
N TYR A 112 9.13 15.77 3.58
CA TYR A 112 10.39 16.45 3.92
C TYR A 112 10.40 17.94 3.57
N ARG A 113 9.25 18.53 3.19
CA ARG A 113 9.13 19.97 2.94
C ARG A 113 8.80 20.71 4.23
N ALA A 114 9.48 21.82 4.49
CA ALA A 114 9.18 22.69 5.63
C ALA A 114 7.84 23.44 5.46
N ALA A 115 7.49 23.78 4.22
CA ALA A 115 6.19 24.34 3.87
C ALA A 115 5.76 23.84 2.48
N PRO A 116 4.46 23.85 2.14
CA PRO A 116 3.96 23.26 0.88
C PRO A 116 4.62 23.79 -0.40
N HIS A 117 5.02 25.07 -0.40
CA HIS A 117 5.64 25.78 -1.52
C HIS A 117 7.18 25.74 -1.50
N LEU A 118 7.80 25.24 -0.43
CA LEU A 118 9.25 25.18 -0.27
C LEU A 118 9.77 23.80 -0.68
N HIS A 119 10.46 23.75 -1.80
CA HIS A 119 11.13 22.53 -2.28
C HIS A 119 12.49 22.37 -1.60
N THR A 120 12.74 21.21 -1.01
CA THR A 120 14.05 20.78 -0.52
C THR A 120 14.76 19.89 -1.54
N LEU A 121 16.10 19.76 -1.45
CA LEU A 121 16.90 18.84 -2.26
C LEU A 121 16.33 17.41 -2.33
N PHE A 122 15.66 16.97 -1.27
CA PHE A 122 15.04 15.66 -1.20
C PHE A 122 13.66 15.60 -1.89
N SER A 123 12.97 16.73 -2.01
CA SER A 123 11.58 16.81 -2.50
C SER A 123 11.43 17.31 -3.94
N THR A 124 12.48 17.88 -4.54
CA THR A 124 12.57 18.20 -5.97
C THR A 124 13.03 16.96 -6.74
N THR A 125 12.56 16.78 -7.98
CA THR A 125 13.07 15.77 -8.92
C THR A 125 14.55 15.97 -9.12
#